data_AF-A0A7W0UT66-F1
#
_entry.id   AF-A0A7W0UT66-F1
#
_cell.length_a   1.000
_cell.length_b   1.000
_cell.length_c   1.000
_cell.angle_alpha   90.00
_cell.angle_beta   90.00
_cell.angle_gamma   90.00
#
_symmetry.space_group_name_H-M   'P 1'
#
loop_
_entity.id
_entity.type
_entity.pdbx_description
1 polymer ?
#
loop_
_entity_poly.entity_id
_entity_poly.type
_entity_poly.pdbx_seq_one_letter_code
_entity_poly.pdbx_strand_id
1 'polypeptide(L)'
;PNEVRSPSSPHEALVASVLASGALNLDETGWATAGEGRTLWTATTSEAAIFRIAEDRHRDRLEELIGGYDGIVCSDRWWAYDHLDPECRQACWSHLRRDWRRHAEGLAEQKDFGEAGMALTDRLFKAWRAYGEHQDRRRLKREMAPMVLFTVGQRVALAARTLGSS
;
A
#
# COMPACT_ATOMS: atom_id res chain seq x y z
N PRO A 1 -30.05 4.50 -18.52
CA PRO A 1 -29.25 3.45 -19.21
C PRO A 1 -27.92 4.04 -19.68
N ASN A 2 -26.85 3.82 -18.90
CA ASN A 2 -25.50 4.23 -19.30
C ASN A 2 -24.96 3.16 -20.24
N GLU A 3 -24.78 3.53 -21.51
CA GLU A 3 -24.19 2.71 -22.54
C GLU A 3 -22.69 2.58 -22.23
N VAL A 4 -22.26 1.38 -21.83
CA VAL A 4 -20.84 1.11 -21.57
C VAL A 4 -20.14 1.07 -22.94
N ARG A 5 -19.48 2.17 -23.29
CA ARG A 5 -18.73 2.31 -24.53
C ARG A 5 -17.59 1.29 -24.54
N SER A 6 -17.55 0.41 -25.55
CA SER A 6 -16.45 -0.53 -25.71
C SER A 6 -15.13 0.23 -25.93
N PRO A 7 -14.01 -0.22 -25.34
CA PRO A 7 -12.72 0.44 -25.48
C PRO A 7 -12.30 0.47 -26.96
N SER A 8 -11.91 1.66 -27.42
CA SER A 8 -11.63 1.96 -28.84
C SER A 8 -10.15 1.79 -29.21
N SER A 9 -9.27 1.58 -28.23
CA SER A 9 -7.85 1.31 -28.44
C SER A 9 -7.30 0.23 -27.48
N PRO A 10 -6.16 -0.43 -27.81
CA PRO A 10 -5.50 -1.36 -26.90
C PRO A 10 -5.15 -0.74 -25.54
N HIS A 11 -4.81 0.55 -25.51
CA HIS A 11 -4.55 1.29 -24.29
C HIS A 11 -5.82 1.42 -23.43
N GLU A 12 -6.95 1.81 -24.03
CA GLU A 12 -8.23 1.91 -23.32
C GLU A 12 -8.69 0.54 -22.80
N ALA A 13 -8.46 -0.53 -23.55
CA ALA A 13 -8.75 -1.89 -23.10
C ALA A 13 -7.90 -2.30 -21.89
N LEU A 14 -6.61 -1.96 -21.91
CA LEU A 14 -5.70 -2.20 -20.78
C LEU A 14 -6.13 -1.42 -19.53
N VAL A 15 -6.45 -0.13 -19.68
CA VAL A 15 -6.97 0.71 -18.59
C VAL A 15 -8.25 0.10 -18.01
N ALA A 16 -9.21 -0.28 -18.85
CA ALA A 16 -10.45 -0.91 -18.40
C ALA A 16 -10.18 -2.23 -17.65
N SER A 17 -9.25 -3.06 -18.14
CA SER A 17 -8.86 -4.31 -17.48
C SER A 17 -8.20 -4.08 -16.12
N VAL A 18 -7.34 -3.08 -16.00
CA VAL A 18 -6.72 -2.72 -14.72
C VAL A 18 -7.78 -2.22 -13.75
N LEU A 19 -8.65 -1.29 -14.16
CA LEU A 19 -9.69 -0.71 -13.29
C LEU A 19 -10.80 -1.70 -12.94
N ALA A 20 -10.97 -2.79 -13.69
CA ALA A 20 -11.88 -3.89 -13.35
C ALA A 20 -11.28 -4.89 -12.33
N SER A 21 -10.01 -4.76 -11.98
CA SER A 21 -9.35 -5.68 -11.03
C SER A 21 -9.78 -5.40 -9.60
N GLY A 22 -9.92 -6.45 -8.77
CA GLY A 22 -10.39 -6.31 -7.39
C GLY A 22 -9.43 -5.61 -6.43
N ALA A 23 -8.16 -5.43 -6.82
CA ALA A 23 -7.19 -4.63 -6.08
C ALA A 23 -6.20 -3.94 -7.02
N LEU A 24 -5.74 -2.75 -6.65
CA LEU A 24 -4.72 -1.97 -7.34
C LEU A 24 -3.56 -1.65 -6.39
N ASN A 25 -2.34 -1.71 -6.90
CA ASN A 25 -1.16 -1.13 -6.25
C ASN A 25 -0.85 0.22 -6.89
N LEU A 26 -0.92 1.28 -6.08
CA LEU A 26 -0.70 2.67 -6.50
C LEU A 26 0.64 3.19 -5.97
N ASP A 27 1.31 3.98 -6.79
CA ASP A 27 2.54 4.67 -6.44
C ASP A 27 2.71 5.95 -7.28
N GLU A 28 3.45 6.90 -6.73
CA GLU A 28 3.81 8.13 -7.42
C GLU A 28 5.31 8.42 -7.31
N THR A 29 5.95 8.71 -8.45
CA THR A 29 7.37 9.04 -8.51
C THR A 29 7.57 10.41 -9.12
N GLY A 30 8.10 11.36 -8.33
CA GLY A 30 8.37 12.72 -8.77
C GLY A 30 9.79 12.92 -9.33
N TRP A 31 9.95 13.77 -10.34
CA TRP A 31 11.24 14.27 -10.83
C TRP A 31 11.13 15.72 -11.32
N ALA A 32 12.26 16.34 -11.66
CA ALA A 32 12.31 17.65 -12.28
C ALA A 32 12.75 17.54 -13.75
N THR A 33 12.10 18.29 -14.64
CA THR A 33 12.48 18.44 -16.07
C THR A 33 12.60 19.92 -16.38
N ALA A 34 13.79 20.38 -16.76
CA ALA A 34 14.08 21.80 -17.02
C ALA A 34 13.66 22.76 -15.89
N GLY A 35 13.73 22.31 -14.63
CA GLY A 35 13.33 23.09 -13.45
C GLY A 35 11.85 22.97 -13.07
N GLU A 36 11.05 22.29 -13.88
CA GLU A 36 9.63 22.05 -13.58
C GLU A 36 9.40 20.66 -12.99
N GLY A 37 8.51 20.56 -12.01
CA GLY A 37 8.10 19.30 -11.41
C GLY A 37 7.30 18.44 -12.39
N ARG A 38 7.48 17.13 -12.32
CA ARG A 38 6.67 16.11 -12.97
C ARG A 38 6.49 14.93 -12.03
N THR A 39 5.35 14.26 -12.14
CA THR A 39 5.05 13.05 -11.37
C THR A 39 4.55 11.96 -12.31
N LEU A 40 5.07 10.75 -12.14
CA LEU A 40 4.59 9.53 -12.77
C LEU A 40 3.70 8.83 -11.76
N TRP A 41 2.42 8.84 -12.06
CA TRP A 41 1.43 8.04 -11.37
C TRP A 41 1.36 6.66 -11.98
N THR A 42 1.27 5.65 -11.13
CA THR A 42 1.19 4.26 -11.54
C THR A 42 0.02 3.57 -10.84
N ALA A 43 -0.77 2.81 -11.61
CA ALA A 43 -1.68 1.82 -11.06
C ALA A 43 -1.34 0.44 -11.64
N THR A 44 -1.12 -0.53 -10.77
CA THR A 44 -0.67 -1.87 -11.17
C THR A 44 -1.53 -2.99 -10.56
N THR A 45 -1.55 -4.10 -11.28
CA THR A 45 -2.07 -5.40 -10.87
C THR A 45 -0.96 -6.43 -11.02
N SER A 46 -1.23 -7.71 -10.78
CA SER A 46 -0.28 -8.78 -11.09
C SER A 46 -0.01 -8.97 -12.59
N GLU A 47 -0.89 -8.46 -13.46
CA GLU A 47 -0.87 -8.76 -14.91
C GLU A 47 -0.58 -7.52 -15.77
N ALA A 48 -0.89 -6.33 -15.28
CA ALA A 48 -0.84 -5.11 -16.06
C ALA A 48 -0.51 -3.88 -15.18
N ALA A 49 0.06 -2.87 -15.83
CA ALA A 49 0.35 -1.57 -15.25
C ALA A 49 -0.10 -0.46 -16.21
N ILE A 50 -0.69 0.60 -15.66
CA ILE A 50 -0.97 1.84 -16.37
C ILE A 50 -0.23 2.99 -15.72
N PHE A 51 0.14 3.96 -16.55
CA PHE A 51 1.00 5.07 -16.17
C PHE A 51 0.40 6.38 -16.64
N ARG A 52 0.53 7.43 -15.84
CA ARG A 52 0.15 8.80 -16.20
C ARG A 52 1.22 9.77 -15.74
N ILE A 53 1.70 10.61 -16.64
CA ILE A 53 2.56 11.74 -16.28
C ILE A 53 1.68 12.95 -15.99
N ALA A 54 1.91 13.59 -14.85
CA ALA A 54 1.23 14.80 -14.41
C ALA A 54 2.24 15.87 -14.00
N GLU A 55 1.79 17.12 -13.92
CA GLU A 55 2.60 18.27 -13.49
C GLU A 55 2.92 18.22 -11.99
N ASP A 56 2.03 17.63 -11.21
CA ASP A 56 2.17 17.45 -9.78
C ASP A 56 1.66 16.07 -9.34
N ARG A 57 1.69 15.84 -8.03
CA ARG A 57 1.17 14.63 -7.40
C ARG A 57 -0.16 14.88 -6.69
N HIS A 58 -0.89 15.95 -6.96
CA HIS A 58 -2.10 16.23 -6.17
C HIS A 58 -3.19 15.16 -6.32
N ARG A 59 -4.12 15.16 -5.37
CA ARG A 59 -5.23 14.20 -5.27
C ARG A 59 -6.05 14.09 -6.56
N ASP A 60 -6.31 15.21 -7.22
CA ASP A 60 -7.04 15.24 -8.49
C ASP A 60 -6.34 14.38 -9.56
N ARG A 61 -5.01 14.31 -9.58
CA ARG A 61 -4.26 13.43 -10.49
C ARG A 61 -4.50 11.95 -10.24
N LEU A 62 -4.70 11.57 -8.99
CA LEU A 62 -5.11 10.21 -8.63
C LEU A 62 -6.54 9.93 -9.11
N GLU A 63 -7.48 10.83 -8.84
CA GLU A 63 -8.87 10.69 -9.30
C GLU A 63 -8.95 10.59 -10.84
N GLU A 64 -8.11 11.32 -11.55
CA GLU A 64 -8.01 11.23 -13.01
C GLU A 64 -7.40 9.89 -13.49
N LEU A 65 -6.63 9.18 -12.67
CA LEU A 65 -6.02 7.88 -12.99
C LEU A 65 -6.99 6.72 -12.75
N ILE A 66 -7.64 6.69 -11.59
CA ILE A 66 -8.46 5.55 -11.15
C ILE A 66 -9.98 5.81 -11.21
N GLY A 67 -10.40 7.05 -11.43
CA GLY A 67 -11.81 7.43 -11.47
C GLY A 67 -12.53 7.03 -10.18
N GLY A 68 -13.74 6.48 -10.33
CA GLY A 68 -14.56 5.98 -9.22
C GLY A 68 -14.25 4.52 -8.83
N TYR A 69 -12.99 4.11 -8.86
CA TYR A 69 -12.59 2.75 -8.49
C TYR A 69 -13.04 2.40 -7.07
N ASP A 70 -13.71 1.25 -6.92
CA ASP A 70 -14.37 0.78 -5.70
C ASP A 70 -13.71 -0.46 -5.07
N GLY A 71 -12.62 -0.94 -5.67
CA GLY A 71 -11.84 -2.07 -5.15
C GLY A 71 -10.78 -1.66 -4.11
N ILE A 72 -9.89 -2.60 -3.79
CA ILE A 72 -8.86 -2.38 -2.75
C ILE A 72 -7.68 -1.61 -3.32
N VAL A 73 -7.37 -0.45 -2.74
CA VAL A 73 -6.18 0.33 -3.07
C VAL A 73 -5.05 0.00 -2.09
N CYS A 74 -3.93 -0.49 -2.61
CA CYS A 74 -2.68 -0.64 -1.88
C CYS A 74 -1.74 0.51 -2.26
N SER A 75 -1.55 1.46 -1.34
CA SER A 75 -0.76 2.68 -1.57
C SER A 75 0.26 2.88 -0.45
N ASP A 76 1.15 3.85 -0.59
CA ASP A 76 1.89 4.33 0.58
C ASP A 76 0.97 5.10 1.57
N ARG A 77 1.58 5.74 2.57
CA ARG A 77 0.88 6.53 3.60
C ARG A 77 0.81 8.02 3.26
N TRP A 78 0.94 8.38 2.00
CA TRP A 78 0.88 9.77 1.57
C TRP A 78 -0.54 10.33 1.64
N TRP A 79 -0.64 11.65 1.90
CA TRP A 79 -1.91 12.29 2.26
C TRP A 79 -2.93 12.33 1.13
N ALA A 80 -2.49 12.28 -0.14
CA ALA A 80 -3.44 12.29 -1.24
C ALA A 80 -4.32 11.05 -1.26
N TYR A 81 -3.93 9.96 -0.59
CA TYR A 81 -4.74 8.75 -0.44
C TYR A 81 -5.72 8.80 0.74
N ASP A 82 -5.69 9.84 1.59
CA ASP A 82 -6.49 9.89 2.83
C ASP A 82 -7.98 10.10 2.59
N HIS A 83 -8.38 10.47 1.37
CA HIS A 83 -9.78 10.55 0.97
C HIS A 83 -10.40 9.21 0.57
N LEU A 84 -9.58 8.18 0.37
CA LEU A 84 -10.07 6.83 0.05
C LEU A 84 -10.66 6.18 1.29
N ASP A 85 -11.65 5.31 1.10
CA ASP A 85 -12.25 4.54 2.19
C ASP A 85 -11.16 3.73 2.92
N PRO A 86 -10.96 3.94 4.24
CA PRO A 86 -10.00 3.18 5.02
C PRO A 86 -10.22 1.66 5.00
N GLU A 87 -11.45 1.18 4.80
CA GLU A 87 -11.75 -0.25 4.69
C GLU A 87 -11.30 -0.84 3.33
N CYS A 88 -11.24 0.00 2.30
CA CYS A 88 -10.76 -0.34 0.96
C CYS A 88 -9.31 0.11 0.72
N ARG A 89 -8.59 0.58 1.75
CA ARG A 89 -7.19 1.01 1.64
C ARG A 89 -6.25 0.13 2.46
N GLN A 90 -5.18 -0.34 1.83
CA GLN A 90 -4.09 -1.09 2.46
C GLN A 90 -2.77 -0.34 2.33
N ALA A 91 -1.98 -0.31 3.40
CA ALA A 91 -0.64 0.24 3.34
C ALA A 91 0.30 -0.71 2.58
N CYS A 92 1.09 -0.15 1.67
CA CYS A 92 2.02 -0.89 0.85
C CYS A 92 3.18 -1.41 1.70
N TRP A 93 3.29 -2.74 1.77
CA TRP A 93 4.29 -3.44 2.57
C TRP A 93 5.74 -3.12 2.16
N SER A 94 5.99 -2.77 0.90
CA SER A 94 7.33 -2.36 0.45
C SER A 94 7.75 -1.03 1.10
N HIS A 95 6.83 -0.07 1.22
CA HIS A 95 7.05 1.20 1.91
C HIS A 95 7.23 1.00 3.41
N LEU A 96 6.37 0.21 4.05
CA LEU A 96 6.53 -0.14 5.46
C LEU A 96 7.89 -0.79 5.74
N ARG A 97 8.33 -1.72 4.89
CA ARG A 97 9.64 -2.38 5.04
C ARG A 97 10.81 -1.39 4.92
N ARG A 98 10.72 -0.40 4.03
CA ARG A 98 11.74 0.65 3.92
C ARG A 98 11.77 1.53 5.18
N ASP A 99 10.60 1.87 5.73
CA ASP A 99 10.50 2.63 6.98
C ASP A 99 11.09 1.86 8.16
N TRP A 100 10.77 0.57 8.30
CA TRP A 100 11.33 -0.30 9.33
C TRP A 100 12.86 -0.40 9.23
N ARG A 101 13.39 -0.55 8.01
CA ARG A 101 14.83 -0.56 7.79
C ARG A 101 15.47 0.76 8.23
N ARG A 102 14.89 1.90 7.87
CA ARG A 102 15.39 3.22 8.28
C ARG A 102 15.45 3.35 9.80
N HIS A 103 14.46 2.83 10.52
CA HIS A 103 14.47 2.82 11.98
C HIS A 103 15.51 1.84 12.55
N ALA A 104 15.65 0.65 11.97
CA ALA A 104 16.62 -0.36 12.39
C ALA A 104 18.08 0.11 12.22
N GLU A 105 18.35 0.91 11.19
CA GLU A 105 19.66 1.50 10.88
C GLU A 105 19.87 2.85 11.60
N GLY A 106 18.88 3.33 12.37
CA GLY A 106 18.87 4.63 13.04
C GLY A 106 19.43 4.63 14.47
N LEU A 107 19.02 5.63 15.26
CA LEU A 107 19.42 5.78 16.67
C LEU A 107 18.92 4.60 17.53
N ALA A 108 19.62 4.32 18.63
CA ALA A 108 19.38 3.15 19.49
C ALA A 108 17.90 2.98 19.93
N GLU A 109 17.22 4.09 20.27
CA GLU A 109 15.81 4.07 20.70
C GLU A 109 14.83 3.65 19.59
N GLN A 110 15.21 3.75 18.32
CA GLN A 110 14.38 3.37 17.17
C GLN A 110 14.79 2.03 16.55
N LYS A 111 15.97 1.51 16.90
CA LYS A 111 16.52 0.29 16.33
C LYS A 111 15.64 -0.93 16.59
N ASP A 112 15.30 -1.17 17.86
CA ASP A 112 14.48 -2.32 18.27
C ASP A 112 13.10 -2.30 17.59
N PHE A 113 12.53 -1.10 17.42
CA PHE A 113 11.26 -0.90 16.71
C PHE A 113 11.37 -1.28 15.23
N GLY A 114 12.43 -0.81 14.56
CA GLY A 114 12.69 -1.16 13.16
C GLY A 114 12.95 -2.64 12.95
N GLU A 115 13.77 -3.26 13.81
CA GLU A 115 14.06 -4.70 13.75
C GLU A 115 12.81 -5.56 13.99
N ALA A 116 11.97 -5.17 14.96
CA ALA A 116 10.67 -5.82 15.18
C ALA A 116 9.75 -5.70 13.96
N GLY A 117 9.68 -4.52 13.34
CA GLY A 117 8.91 -4.30 12.10
C GLY A 117 9.40 -5.14 10.92
N MET A 118 10.71 -5.26 10.76
CA MET A 118 11.34 -6.13 9.75
C MET A 118 11.00 -7.60 9.99
N ALA A 119 11.13 -8.09 11.23
CA ALA A 119 10.81 -9.48 11.58
C ALA A 119 9.33 -9.82 11.35
N LEU A 120 8.42 -8.89 11.65
CA LEU A 120 6.99 -9.05 11.36
C LEU A 120 6.72 -9.11 9.85
N THR A 121 7.35 -8.23 9.09
CA THR A 121 7.22 -8.19 7.63
C THR A 121 7.69 -9.50 7.00
N ASP A 122 8.83 -10.05 7.44
CA ASP A 122 9.36 -11.31 6.94
C ASP A 122 8.45 -12.50 7.27
N ARG A 123 7.88 -12.53 8.48
CA ARG A 123 6.89 -13.55 8.87
C ARG A 123 5.64 -13.47 8.00
N LEU A 124 5.14 -12.27 7.75
CA LEU A 124 3.95 -12.05 6.91
C LEU A 124 4.17 -12.58 5.49
N PHE A 125 5.27 -12.20 4.85
CA PHE A 125 5.56 -12.67 3.50
C PHE A 125 5.88 -14.16 3.44
N LYS A 126 6.41 -14.75 4.53
CA LYS A 126 6.57 -16.21 4.63
C LYS A 126 5.20 -16.91 4.64
N ALA A 127 4.25 -16.44 5.45
CA ALA A 127 2.89 -16.98 5.50
C ALA A 127 2.17 -16.79 4.15
N TRP A 128 2.31 -15.62 3.52
CA TRP A 128 1.74 -15.35 2.19
C TRP A 128 2.29 -16.29 1.11
N ARG A 129 3.62 -16.51 1.08
CA ARG A 129 4.23 -17.47 0.14
C ARG A 129 3.73 -18.90 0.37
N ALA A 130 3.66 -19.35 1.62
CA ALA A 130 3.14 -20.67 1.96
C ALA A 130 1.67 -20.83 1.52
N TYR A 131 0.85 -19.78 1.65
CA TYR A 131 -0.51 -19.77 1.13
C TYR A 131 -0.59 -20.00 -0.38
N GLY A 132 0.39 -19.50 -1.15
CA GLY A 132 0.48 -19.80 -2.59
C GLY A 132 0.57 -21.31 -2.90
N GLU A 133 1.15 -22.10 -1.98
CA GLU A 133 1.28 -23.55 -2.12
C GLU A 133 0.02 -24.30 -1.66
N HIS A 134 -0.48 -23.98 -0.45
CA HIS A 134 -1.56 -24.76 0.15
C HIS A 134 -2.97 -24.21 -0.09
N GLN A 135 -3.11 -22.94 -0.49
CA GLN A 135 -4.37 -22.22 -0.73
C GLN A 135 -5.43 -22.26 0.40
N ASP A 136 -5.11 -22.83 1.56
CA ASP A 136 -5.94 -22.79 2.77
C ASP A 136 -5.99 -21.39 3.42
N ARG A 137 -7.10 -20.69 3.19
CA ARG A 137 -7.39 -19.38 3.81
C ARG A 137 -7.56 -19.43 5.33
N ARG A 138 -8.09 -20.52 5.90
CA ARG A 138 -8.25 -20.65 7.36
C ARG A 138 -6.89 -20.77 8.03
N ARG A 139 -5.98 -21.53 7.41
CA ARG A 139 -4.58 -21.62 7.83
C ARG A 139 -3.88 -20.26 7.74
N LEU A 140 -4.00 -19.56 6.62
CA LEU A 140 -3.41 -18.22 6.46
C LEU A 140 -3.89 -17.28 7.59
N LYS A 141 -5.19 -17.26 7.89
CA LYS A 141 -5.73 -16.44 9.00
C LYS A 141 -5.11 -16.80 10.35
N ARG A 142 -4.92 -18.08 10.66
CA ARG A 142 -4.27 -18.52 11.92
C ARG A 142 -2.79 -18.11 11.97
N GLU A 143 -2.07 -18.25 10.87
CA GLU A 143 -0.66 -17.87 10.78
C GLU A 143 -0.45 -16.36 10.88
N MET A 144 -1.38 -15.56 10.33
CA MET A 144 -1.35 -14.09 10.36
C MET A 144 -1.90 -13.48 11.65
N ALA A 145 -2.82 -14.13 12.37
CA ALA A 145 -3.41 -13.63 13.62
C ALA A 145 -2.40 -13.07 14.64
N PRO A 146 -1.27 -13.74 14.96
CA PRO A 146 -0.28 -13.19 15.91
C PRO A 146 0.43 -11.93 15.40
N MET A 147 0.39 -11.62 14.10
CA MET A 147 1.00 -10.43 13.51
C MET A 147 0.08 -9.21 13.64
N VAL A 148 -1.23 -9.42 13.51
CA VAL A 148 -2.27 -8.37 13.65
C VAL A 148 -2.40 -7.88 15.10
N LEU A 149 -2.28 -8.80 16.07
CA LEU A 149 -2.31 -8.43 17.50
C LEU A 149 -1.09 -7.60 17.94
N PHE A 150 0.06 -7.73 17.28
CA PHE A 150 1.26 -6.96 17.62
C PHE A 150 1.08 -5.47 17.28
N THR A 151 0.32 -5.15 16.22
CA THR A 151 0.00 -3.78 15.81
C THR A 151 -0.99 -3.09 16.77
N VAL A 152 -1.92 -3.84 17.37
CA VAL A 152 -2.88 -3.31 18.36
C VAL A 152 -2.29 -3.27 19.78
N GLY A 153 -1.47 -4.26 20.14
CA GLY A 153 -0.87 -4.40 21.48
C GLY A 153 0.12 -3.30 21.86
N GLN A 154 0.72 -2.59 20.89
CA GLN A 154 1.60 -1.45 21.20
C GLN A 154 0.86 -0.18 21.65
N ARG A 155 -0.47 -0.07 21.47
CA ARG A 155 -1.24 1.00 22.13
C ARG A 155 -1.32 0.82 23.66
N VAL A 156 -1.20 -0.40 24.16
CA VAL A 156 -1.29 -0.69 25.61
C VAL A 156 0.09 -0.64 26.28
N ALA A 157 1.13 -1.14 25.61
CA ALA A 157 2.46 -1.25 26.22
C ALA A 157 3.23 0.08 26.32
N LEU A 158 2.92 1.08 25.46
CA LEU A 158 3.57 2.39 25.54
C LEU A 158 2.90 3.32 26.59
N ALA A 159 1.58 3.20 26.79
CA ALA A 159 0.85 3.94 27.82
C ALA A 159 1.13 3.43 29.25
N ALA A 160 1.48 2.15 29.39
CA ALA A 160 1.80 1.56 30.69
C ALA A 160 3.20 1.94 31.21
N ARG A 161 4.12 2.42 30.35
CA ARG A 161 5.47 2.85 30.77
C ARG A 161 5.55 4.31 31.20
N THR A 162 4.58 5.15 30.82
CA THR A 162 4.48 6.56 31.25
C THR A 162 3.71 6.77 32.56
N LEU A 163 3.00 5.75 33.06
CA LEU A 163 2.21 5.82 34.29
C LEU A 163 2.84 5.03 35.47
N GLY A 164 4.04 4.48 35.30
CA GLY A 164 4.70 3.59 36.26
C GLY A 164 5.94 4.16 36.97
N SER A 165 6.16 5.46 36.95
CA SER A 165 7.21 6.12 37.73
C SER A 165 6.65 7.39 38.41
N SER A 166 6.00 7.20 39.55
CA SER A 166 5.80 8.21 40.60
C SER A 166 5.85 7.48 41.93
#